data_AF-B3F2M7-F1
#
_entry.id   AF-B3F2M7-F1
#
_cell.length_a   1.000
_cell.length_b   1.000
_cell.length_c   1.000
_cell.angle_alpha   90.00
_cell.angle_beta   90.00
_cell.angle_gamma   90.00
#
_symmetry.space_group_name_H-M   'P 1'
#
loop_
_entity.id
_entity.type
_entity.pdbx_description
1 polymer ?
#
loop_
_entity_poly.entity_id
_entity_poly.type
_entity_poly.pdbx_seq_one_letter_code
_entity_poly.pdbx_strand_id
1 'polypeptide(L)'
;FLLKWFQLYPEFQSNPFYITGESYAGVYVPTLSHEVVKGIHDGVKPAINFKGYMVGNGVCDTVFDGNALVPFAHGMGLISDDIYQEASTACHGNYWNATSAKCETAVSKVDTLISGLNIYDILEPCYHSTGVKELIPANSRLPKSFQHLGTTDKPLPVRTRMLGRAWPLRAPVREGRVPSWQELA
;
A
#
# COMPACT_ATOMS: atom_id res chain seq x y z
N PHE A 1 23.48 -12.79 1.91
CA PHE A 1 22.98 -13.44 0.69
C PHE A 1 23.66 -12.91 -0.57
N LEU A 2 23.44 -11.65 -1.00
CA LEU A 2 23.91 -11.11 -2.30
C LEU A 2 25.40 -11.35 -2.58
N LEU A 3 26.28 -11.07 -1.61
CA LEU A 3 27.72 -11.30 -1.77
C LEU A 3 28.05 -12.78 -2.08
N LYS A 4 27.35 -13.73 -1.45
CA LYS A 4 27.52 -15.16 -1.72
C LYS A 4 26.93 -15.55 -3.07
N TRP A 5 25.79 -14.98 -3.44
CA TRP A 5 25.18 -15.22 -4.74
C TRP A 5 26.12 -14.79 -5.89
N PHE A 6 26.69 -13.59 -5.84
CA PHE A 6 27.65 -13.13 -6.85
C PHE A 6 29.01 -13.86 -6.80
N GLN A 7 29.38 -14.48 -5.68
CA GLN A 7 30.54 -15.40 -5.62
C GLN A 7 30.26 -16.71 -6.38
N LEU A 8 29.02 -17.20 -6.31
CA LEU A 8 28.61 -18.43 -6.99
C LEU A 8 28.32 -18.22 -8.47
N TYR A 9 27.85 -17.03 -8.85
CA TYR A 9 27.47 -16.66 -10.21
C TYR A 9 28.21 -15.39 -10.69
N PRO A 10 29.55 -15.45 -10.83
CA PRO A 10 30.37 -14.30 -11.20
C PRO A 10 30.05 -13.73 -12.59
N GLU A 11 29.48 -14.53 -13.48
CA GLU A 11 29.06 -14.11 -14.83
C GLU A 11 28.00 -13.00 -14.84
N PHE A 12 27.25 -12.82 -13.74
CA PHE A 12 26.28 -11.73 -13.60
C PHE A 12 26.87 -10.46 -12.97
N GLN A 13 28.12 -10.48 -12.50
CA GLN A 13 28.68 -9.39 -11.71
C GLN A 13 28.79 -8.06 -12.49
N SER A 14 29.06 -8.13 -13.80
CA SER A 14 29.14 -6.96 -14.68
C SER A 14 27.76 -6.40 -15.05
N ASN A 15 26.69 -7.15 -14.87
CA ASN A 15 25.36 -6.73 -15.27
C ASN A 15 24.84 -5.57 -14.40
N PRO A 16 24.11 -4.61 -14.98
CA PRO A 16 23.33 -3.64 -14.22
C PRO A 16 22.43 -4.34 -13.19
N PHE A 17 22.62 -4.05 -11.91
CA PHE A 17 21.86 -4.66 -10.82
C PHE A 17 20.83 -3.68 -10.27
N TYR A 18 19.58 -4.13 -10.16
CA TYR A 18 18.47 -3.39 -9.58
C TYR A 18 17.82 -4.21 -8.48
N ILE A 19 17.37 -3.55 -7.42
CA ILE A 19 16.60 -4.19 -6.35
C ILE A 19 15.15 -3.75 -6.49
N THR A 20 14.22 -4.69 -6.59
CA THR A 20 12.81 -4.37 -6.73
C THR A 20 11.96 -5.14 -5.74
N GLY A 21 10.84 -4.58 -5.33
CA GLY A 21 9.89 -5.26 -4.48
C GLY A 21 8.57 -4.52 -4.39
N GLU A 22 7.58 -5.19 -3.80
CA GLU A 22 6.24 -4.65 -3.59
C GLU A 22 5.83 -4.77 -2.13
N SER A 23 4.81 -4.01 -1.73
CA SER A 23 4.15 -4.20 -0.44
C SER A 23 5.11 -3.85 0.71
N TYR A 24 5.32 -4.76 1.66
CA TYR A 24 6.25 -4.54 2.78
C TYR A 24 7.71 -4.33 2.32
N ALA A 25 8.01 -4.66 1.05
CA ALA A 25 9.29 -4.34 0.45
C ALA A 25 9.55 -2.83 0.31
N GLY A 26 8.58 -1.95 0.58
CA GLY A 26 8.85 -0.54 0.84
C GLY A 26 9.79 -0.30 2.03
N VAL A 27 9.91 -1.26 2.96
CA VAL A 27 10.97 -1.30 3.98
C VAL A 27 12.22 -2.01 3.46
N TYR A 28 12.07 -3.22 2.92
CA TYR A 28 13.22 -4.07 2.56
C TYR A 28 14.07 -3.49 1.45
N VAL A 29 13.46 -2.94 0.41
CA VAL A 29 14.17 -2.49 -0.80
C VAL A 29 15.04 -1.27 -0.51
N PRO A 30 14.55 -0.18 0.13
CA PRO A 30 15.40 0.97 0.42
C PRO A 30 16.49 0.64 1.45
N THR A 31 16.17 -0.15 2.49
CA THR A 31 17.15 -0.53 3.53
C THR A 31 18.26 -1.42 2.97
N LEU A 32 17.92 -2.44 2.16
CA LEU A 32 18.90 -3.27 1.48
C LEU A 32 19.73 -2.46 0.47
N SER A 33 19.08 -1.56 -0.28
CA SER A 33 19.77 -0.69 -1.24
C SER A 33 20.78 0.22 -0.55
N HIS A 34 20.44 0.75 0.63
CA HIS A 34 21.36 1.54 1.45
C HIS A 34 22.60 0.72 1.85
N GLU A 35 22.42 -0.51 2.34
CA GLU A 35 23.54 -1.39 2.70
C GLU A 35 24.40 -1.79 1.49
N VAL A 36 23.80 -1.98 0.31
CA VAL A 36 24.54 -2.24 -0.94
C VAL A 36 25.40 -1.04 -1.31
N VAL A 37 24.84 0.18 -1.28
CA VAL A 37 25.58 1.41 -1.57
C VAL A 37 26.73 1.61 -0.58
N LYS A 38 26.47 1.41 0.72
CA LYS A 38 27.50 1.47 1.76
C LYS A 38 28.62 0.44 1.50
N GLY A 39 28.27 -0.81 1.21
CA GLY A 39 29.25 -1.85 0.89
C GLY A 39 30.10 -1.51 -0.35
N ILE A 40 29.53 -0.84 -1.36
CA ILE A 40 30.27 -0.35 -2.52
C ILE A 40 31.28 0.73 -2.12
N HIS A 41 30.87 1.70 -1.30
CA HIS A 41 31.76 2.74 -0.77
C HIS A 41 32.89 2.17 0.08
N ASP A 42 32.59 1.16 0.90
CA ASP A 42 33.55 0.49 1.79
C ASP A 42 34.44 -0.52 1.03
N GLY A 43 34.26 -0.67 -0.29
CA GLY A 43 35.08 -1.54 -1.12
C GLY A 43 34.81 -3.05 -0.94
N VAL A 44 33.66 -3.41 -0.37
CA VAL A 44 33.25 -4.81 -0.14
C VAL A 44 33.21 -5.59 -1.47
N LYS A 45 33.68 -6.83 -1.43
CA LYS A 45 33.71 -7.74 -2.60
C LYS A 45 32.77 -8.93 -2.42
N PRO A 46 32.14 -9.43 -3.50
CA PRO A 46 32.19 -8.92 -4.88
C PRO A 46 31.52 -7.55 -5.03
N ALA A 47 32.12 -6.67 -5.85
CA ALA A 47 31.52 -5.37 -6.15
C ALA A 47 30.23 -5.58 -6.95
N ILE A 48 29.15 -4.95 -6.53
CA ILE A 48 27.83 -5.04 -7.17
C ILE A 48 27.67 -3.82 -8.09
N ASN A 49 27.38 -4.04 -9.38
CA ASN A 49 27.12 -2.96 -10.35
C ASN A 49 25.71 -2.36 -10.16
N PHE A 50 25.45 -1.81 -8.97
CA PHE A 50 24.14 -1.30 -8.56
C PHE A 50 23.75 -0.03 -9.31
N LYS A 51 22.53 0.00 -9.86
CA LYS A 51 22.00 1.13 -10.64
C LYS A 51 20.80 1.81 -10.02
N GLY A 52 20.08 1.14 -9.14
CA GLY A 52 18.94 1.73 -8.46
C GLY A 52 17.96 0.68 -7.96
N TYR A 53 16.83 1.16 -7.45
CA TYR A 53 15.79 0.30 -6.94
C TYR A 53 14.40 0.80 -7.34
N MET A 54 13.40 -0.08 -7.27
CA MET A 54 12.00 0.24 -7.53
C MET A 54 11.11 -0.39 -6.46
N VAL A 55 10.15 0.38 -5.96
CA VAL A 55 9.15 -0.10 -5.01
C VAL A 55 7.77 0.07 -5.63
N GLY A 56 7.07 -1.05 -5.83
CA GLY A 56 5.65 -1.06 -6.20
C GLY A 56 4.77 -1.01 -4.97
N ASN A 57 3.76 -0.13 -4.95
CA ASN A 57 2.74 -0.03 -3.90
C ASN A 57 3.27 -0.30 -2.48
N GLY A 58 4.40 0.30 -2.11
CA GLY A 58 5.15 -0.06 -0.91
C GLY A 58 4.77 0.76 0.31
N VAL A 59 4.90 0.18 1.49
CA VAL A 59 4.75 0.91 2.76
C VAL A 59 6.00 1.77 2.97
N CYS A 60 5.81 3.04 3.25
CA CYS A 60 6.89 4.04 3.31
C CYS A 60 6.90 4.75 4.65
N ASP A 61 5.75 5.26 5.09
CA ASP A 61 5.65 6.09 6.27
C ASP A 61 4.26 5.95 6.90
N THR A 62 4.26 5.61 8.19
CA THR A 62 3.05 5.34 8.94
C THR A 62 2.06 6.51 8.98
N VAL A 63 2.54 7.75 9.01
CA VAL A 63 1.69 8.95 9.05
C VAL A 63 1.14 9.24 7.66
N PHE A 64 1.97 9.26 6.61
CA PHE A 64 1.51 9.52 5.25
C PHE A 64 0.58 8.41 4.75
N ASP A 65 0.99 7.16 4.90
CA ASP A 65 0.25 5.99 4.46
C ASP A 65 -1.05 5.82 5.25
N GLY A 66 -1.00 6.01 6.57
CA GLY A 66 -2.16 5.88 7.45
C GLY A 66 -3.22 6.95 7.20
N ASN A 67 -2.81 8.18 6.88
CA ASN A 67 -3.72 9.28 6.58
C ASN A 67 -4.27 9.24 5.15
N ALA A 68 -3.73 8.40 4.27
CA ALA A 68 -4.15 8.35 2.88
C ALA A 68 -5.46 7.58 2.64
N LEU A 69 -5.87 6.68 3.53
CA LEU A 69 -7.02 5.80 3.28
C LEU A 69 -8.34 6.56 3.17
N VAL A 70 -8.62 7.50 4.07
CA VAL A 70 -9.87 8.29 4.05
C VAL A 70 -10.01 9.12 2.76
N PRO A 71 -9.02 9.91 2.34
CA PRO A 71 -9.09 10.63 1.07
C PRO A 71 -9.08 9.70 -0.16
N PHE A 72 -8.41 8.53 -0.10
CA PHE A 72 -8.50 7.52 -1.17
C PHE A 72 -9.92 6.98 -1.30
N ALA A 73 -10.54 6.58 -0.19
CA ALA A 73 -11.90 6.06 -0.18
C ALA A 73 -12.90 7.09 -0.75
N HIS A 74 -12.73 8.37 -0.41
CA HIS A 74 -13.53 9.45 -0.99
C HIS A 74 -13.24 9.69 -2.48
N GLY A 75 -11.97 9.74 -2.89
CA GLY A 75 -11.58 9.95 -4.29
C GLY A 75 -12.02 8.84 -5.24
N MET A 76 -12.09 7.61 -4.72
CA MET A 76 -12.65 6.44 -5.41
C MET A 76 -14.17 6.33 -5.26
N GLY A 77 -14.80 7.22 -4.48
CA GLY A 77 -16.24 7.31 -4.19
C GLY A 77 -16.82 6.14 -3.40
N LEU A 78 -15.96 5.42 -2.67
CA LEU A 78 -16.35 4.36 -1.74
C LEU A 78 -17.12 4.89 -0.51
N ILE A 79 -16.98 6.20 -0.22
CA ILE A 79 -17.72 6.92 0.82
C ILE A 79 -18.33 8.21 0.25
N SER A 80 -19.43 8.69 0.85
CA SER A 80 -20.10 9.93 0.46
C SER A 80 -19.35 11.18 0.95
N ASP A 81 -19.68 12.34 0.36
CA ASP A 81 -19.16 13.64 0.78
C ASP A 81 -19.43 13.91 2.26
N ASP A 82 -20.64 13.62 2.76
CA ASP A 82 -21.00 13.82 4.16
C ASP A 82 -20.09 13.03 5.11
N ILE A 83 -19.78 11.77 4.77
CA ILE A 83 -18.92 10.91 5.59
C ILE A 83 -17.48 11.42 5.55
N TYR A 84 -17.01 11.83 4.37
CA TYR A 84 -15.69 12.43 4.23
C TYR A 84 -15.56 13.73 5.04
N GLN A 85 -16.55 14.62 4.98
CA GLN A 85 -16.57 15.88 5.73
C GLN A 85 -16.66 15.65 7.25
N GLU A 86 -17.46 14.68 7.69
CA GLU A 86 -17.54 14.25 9.08
C GLU A 86 -16.18 13.80 9.59
N ALA A 87 -15.50 12.90 8.88
CA ALA A 87 -14.17 12.42 9.24
C ALA A 87 -13.13 13.54 9.17
N SER A 88 -13.12 14.35 8.12
CA SER A 88 -12.18 15.47 7.96
C SER A 88 -12.31 16.49 9.10
N THR A 89 -13.54 16.84 9.47
CA THR A 89 -13.81 17.79 10.55
C THR A 89 -13.45 17.23 11.92
N ALA A 90 -13.78 15.96 12.19
CA ALA A 90 -13.49 15.33 13.48
C ALA A 90 -11.99 15.06 13.70
N CYS A 91 -11.26 14.77 12.62
CA CYS A 91 -9.87 14.33 12.68
C CYS A 91 -8.84 15.39 12.30
N HIS A 92 -9.27 16.53 11.73
CA HIS A 92 -8.40 17.60 11.25
C HIS A 92 -7.28 17.09 10.31
N GLY A 93 -7.59 16.10 9.47
CA GLY A 93 -6.65 15.47 8.53
C GLY A 93 -5.75 14.37 9.11
N ASN A 94 -5.83 14.08 10.41
CA ASN A 94 -5.11 12.95 11.05
C ASN A 94 -6.07 11.78 11.34
N TYR A 95 -6.18 10.87 10.38
CA TYR A 95 -6.97 9.63 10.45
C TYR A 95 -6.18 8.42 10.98
N TRP A 96 -4.84 8.51 10.99
CA TRP A 96 -3.94 7.43 11.41
C TRP A 96 -3.94 7.23 12.93
N ASN A 97 -3.70 8.31 13.69
CA ASN A 97 -3.59 8.28 15.14
C ASN A 97 -4.68 9.18 15.74
N ALA A 98 -5.92 8.73 15.59
CA ALA A 98 -7.09 9.45 16.09
C ALA A 98 -6.96 9.70 17.60
N THR A 99 -7.06 10.96 18.02
CA THR A 99 -6.85 11.38 19.42
C THR A 99 -8.16 11.69 20.16
N SER A 100 -9.29 11.69 19.44
CA SER A 100 -10.60 11.98 20.01
C SER A 100 -11.60 10.88 19.66
N ALA A 101 -12.50 10.58 20.59
CA ALA A 101 -13.57 9.60 20.38
C ALA A 101 -14.44 9.94 19.15
N LYS A 102 -14.59 11.23 18.83
CA LYS A 102 -15.29 11.68 17.61
C LYS A 102 -14.54 11.28 16.34
N CYS A 103 -13.23 11.49 16.29
CA CYS A 103 -12.40 11.08 15.16
C CYS A 103 -12.37 9.55 15.02
N GLU A 104 -12.16 8.82 16.12
CA GLU A 104 -12.19 7.36 16.13
C GLU A 104 -13.51 6.80 15.58
N THR A 105 -14.65 7.37 16.01
CA THR A 105 -15.98 7.00 15.53
C THR A 105 -16.13 7.27 14.04
N ALA A 106 -15.70 8.45 13.56
CA ALA A 106 -15.80 8.82 12.16
C ALA A 106 -14.91 7.94 11.26
N VAL A 107 -13.69 7.62 11.71
CA VAL A 107 -12.76 6.73 11.02
C VAL A 107 -13.28 5.28 10.98
N SER A 108 -13.80 4.78 12.10
CA SER A 108 -14.41 3.45 12.18
C SER A 108 -15.62 3.29 11.25
N LYS A 109 -16.40 4.36 11.07
CA LYS A 109 -17.49 4.40 10.10
C LYS A 109 -16.99 4.25 8.66
N VAL A 110 -15.86 4.88 8.31
CA VAL A 110 -15.21 4.68 6.99
C VAL A 110 -14.76 3.23 6.84
N ASP A 111 -14.07 2.68 7.85
CA ASP A 111 -13.55 1.31 7.80
C ASP A 111 -14.65 0.27 7.61
N THR A 112 -15.77 0.45 8.32
CA THR A 112 -16.93 -0.43 8.23
C THR A 112 -17.56 -0.42 6.83
N LEU A 113 -17.56 0.72 6.15
CA LEU A 113 -18.15 0.82 4.80
C LEU A 113 -17.31 0.13 3.74
N ILE A 114 -15.98 0.11 3.92
CA ILE A 114 -15.05 -0.48 2.95
C ILE A 114 -14.61 -1.91 3.33
N SER A 115 -15.04 -2.44 4.49
CA SER A 115 -14.56 -3.73 5.01
C SER A 115 -14.90 -4.94 4.14
N GLY A 116 -15.89 -4.81 3.25
CA GLY A 116 -16.31 -5.86 2.32
C GLY A 116 -15.55 -5.86 0.99
N LEU A 117 -14.71 -4.85 0.74
CA LEU A 117 -13.98 -4.71 -0.51
C LEU A 117 -12.70 -5.55 -0.50
N ASN A 118 -12.26 -5.95 -1.69
CA ASN A 118 -10.91 -6.45 -1.85
C ASN A 118 -9.94 -5.28 -1.68
N ILE A 119 -9.14 -5.34 -0.63
CA ILE A 119 -8.21 -4.28 -0.24
C ILE A 119 -7.01 -4.17 -1.19
N TYR A 120 -6.71 -5.23 -1.94
CA TYR A 120 -5.61 -5.25 -2.91
C TYR A 120 -6.05 -4.74 -4.28
N ASP A 121 -7.31 -4.94 -4.63
CA ASP A 121 -7.92 -4.41 -5.85
C ASP A 121 -9.42 -4.18 -5.61
N ILE A 122 -9.80 -2.91 -5.46
CA ILE A 122 -11.18 -2.52 -5.11
C ILE A 122 -12.19 -2.79 -6.23
N LEU A 123 -11.73 -3.12 -7.45
CA LEU A 123 -12.59 -3.44 -8.59
C LEU A 123 -12.82 -4.95 -8.76
N GLU A 124 -12.03 -5.77 -8.06
CA GLU A 124 -12.10 -7.24 -8.15
C GLU A 124 -12.86 -7.87 -6.98
N PRO A 125 -13.42 -9.08 -7.15
CA PRO A 125 -14.02 -9.83 -6.06
C PRO A 125 -13.04 -10.10 -4.91
N CYS A 126 -13.57 -10.22 -3.70
CA CYS A 126 -12.78 -10.66 -2.54
C CYS A 126 -12.69 -12.18 -2.51
N TYR A 127 -11.53 -12.74 -2.87
CA TYR A 127 -11.30 -14.18 -2.97
C TYR A 127 -10.89 -14.86 -1.64
N HIS A 128 -10.71 -14.11 -0.55
CA HIS A 128 -10.30 -14.67 0.76
C HIS A 128 -11.45 -15.33 1.55
N SER A 129 -12.64 -15.38 0.97
CA SER A 129 -13.79 -16.09 1.52
C SER A 129 -13.87 -17.50 0.93
N THR A 130 -14.00 -18.53 1.76
CA THR A 130 -14.14 -19.94 1.34
C THR A 130 -15.41 -20.25 0.54
N GLY A 131 -16.30 -19.25 0.39
CA GLY A 131 -17.37 -19.25 -0.59
C GLY A 131 -17.39 -17.93 -1.35
N VAL A 132 -17.75 -17.96 -2.63
CA VAL A 132 -18.16 -16.77 -3.36
C VAL A 132 -19.40 -16.24 -2.64
N LYS A 133 -19.24 -15.22 -1.79
CA LYS A 133 -20.38 -14.42 -1.38
C LYS A 133 -20.75 -13.61 -2.60
N GLU A 134 -21.70 -14.11 -3.39
CA GLU A 134 -22.49 -13.21 -4.24
C GLU A 134 -23.01 -12.13 -3.31
N LEU A 135 -22.48 -10.91 -3.47
CA LEU A 135 -23.03 -9.74 -2.81
C LEU A 135 -24.41 -9.54 -3.41
N ILE A 136 -25.43 -10.22 -2.87
CA ILE A 136 -26.82 -9.99 -3.25
C ILE A 136 -27.09 -8.51 -2.90
N PRO A 137 -27.29 -7.62 -3.89
CA PRO A 137 -27.33 -6.17 -3.65
C PRO A 137 -28.54 -5.72 -2.84
N ALA A 138 -29.41 -6.65 -2.43
CA ALA A 138 -30.70 -6.38 -1.82
C ALA A 138 -30.65 -5.47 -0.59
N ASN A 139 -29.51 -5.40 0.12
CA ASN A 139 -29.28 -4.50 1.26
C ASN A 139 -28.05 -3.59 1.12
N SER A 140 -27.47 -3.47 -0.07
CA SER A 140 -26.31 -2.60 -0.27
C SER A 140 -26.74 -1.12 -0.21
N ARG A 141 -26.15 -0.36 0.72
CA ARG A 141 -26.28 1.11 0.77
C ARG A 141 -25.40 1.82 -0.26
N LEU A 142 -24.65 1.07 -1.07
CA LEU A 142 -23.82 1.67 -2.12
C LEU A 142 -24.73 2.36 -3.14
N PRO A 143 -24.43 3.61 -3.54
CA PRO A 143 -25.18 4.31 -4.57
C PRO A 143 -25.28 3.45 -5.84
N LYS A 144 -26.40 3.53 -6.58
CA LYS A 144 -26.58 2.79 -7.83
C LYS A 144 -25.41 2.99 -8.80
N SER A 145 -24.80 4.18 -8.84
CA SER A 145 -23.62 4.46 -9.66
C SER A 145 -22.43 3.55 -9.37
N PHE A 146 -22.26 3.08 -8.12
CA PHE A 146 -21.22 2.13 -7.72
C PHE A 146 -21.56 0.68 -8.04
N GLN A 147 -22.85 0.32 -7.98
CA GLN A 147 -23.31 -1.01 -8.38
C GLN A 147 -23.13 -1.28 -9.87
N HIS A 148 -23.05 -0.21 -10.67
CA HIS A 148 -22.83 -0.26 -12.12
C HIS A 148 -21.39 0.12 -12.54
N LEU A 149 -20.46 0.31 -11.60
CA LEU A 149 -19.07 0.62 -11.95
C LEU A 149 -18.48 -0.54 -12.79
N GLY A 150 -17.91 -0.23 -13.95
CA GLY A 150 -17.35 -1.23 -14.89
C GLY A 150 -18.36 -1.86 -15.87
N THR A 151 -19.66 -1.54 -15.78
CA THR A 151 -20.71 -2.08 -16.68
C THR A 151 -21.13 -1.12 -17.80
N THR A 152 -20.29 -0.13 -18.13
CA THR A 152 -20.60 0.89 -19.14
C THR A 152 -19.75 0.71 -20.40
N ASP A 153 -20.39 0.81 -21.56
CA ASP A 153 -19.71 0.91 -22.86
C ASP A 153 -19.08 2.30 -23.12
N LYS A 154 -19.31 3.26 -22.21
CA LYS A 154 -18.71 4.58 -22.30
C LYS A 154 -17.30 4.54 -21.71
N PRO A 155 -16.27 5.05 -22.42
CA PRO A 155 -14.96 5.20 -21.82
C PRO A 155 -15.07 6.12 -20.61
N LEU A 156 -14.64 5.60 -19.45
CA LEU A 156 -14.61 6.39 -18.22
C LEU A 156 -13.68 7.60 -18.44
N PRO A 157 -14.06 8.80 -18.00
CA PRO A 157 -13.15 9.94 -18.06
C PRO A 157 -11.87 9.60 -17.30
N VAL A 158 -10.74 9.70 -17.98
CA VAL A 158 -9.42 9.48 -17.39
C VAL A 158 -9.23 10.56 -16.32
N ARG A 159 -9.26 10.18 -15.05
CA ARG A 159 -8.83 11.09 -13.98
C ARG A 159 -7.34 11.36 -14.18
N THR A 160 -6.99 12.58 -14.58
CA THR A 160 -5.59 13.03 -14.77
C THR A 160 -4.84 13.23 -13.45
N ARG A 161 -5.55 13.18 -12.32
CA ARG A 161 -4.99 13.12 -10.96
C ARG A 161 -5.58 11.93 -10.23
N MET A 162 -4.78 10.89 -10.03
CA MET A 162 -5.02 9.92 -8.96
C MET A 162 -4.62 10.58 -7.64
N LEU A 163 -5.57 11.18 -6.93
CA LEU A 163 -5.46 11.33 -5.48
C LEU A 163 -5.70 9.94 -4.89
N GLY A 164 -4.66 9.11 -4.86
CA GLY A 164 -4.86 7.72 -4.49
C GLY A 164 -3.61 6.90 -4.25
N ARG A 165 -2.56 7.51 -3.68
CA ARG A 165 -1.49 6.75 -3.04
C ARG A 165 -1.92 6.47 -1.62
N ALA A 166 -2.69 5.40 -1.41
CA ALA A 166 -2.97 4.91 -0.07
C ALA A 166 -2.44 3.49 0.04
N TRP A 167 -1.58 3.29 1.03
CA TRP A 167 -1.25 1.95 1.48
C TRP A 167 -2.54 1.30 2.00
N PRO A 168 -2.99 0.17 1.42
CA PRO A 168 -4.36 -0.28 1.61
C PRO A 168 -4.65 -0.71 3.05
N LEU A 169 -3.62 -1.15 3.79
CA LEU A 169 -3.85 -1.89 5.04
C LEU A 169 -3.91 -1.02 6.30
N ARG A 170 -3.67 0.30 6.22
CA ARG A 170 -3.24 1.12 7.37
C ARG A 170 -2.17 0.42 8.22
N ALA A 171 -1.46 -0.59 7.70
CA ALA A 171 -0.52 -1.34 8.50
C ALA A 171 0.70 -0.44 8.66
N PRO A 172 0.92 0.14 9.86
CA PRO A 172 2.07 0.98 10.07
C PRO A 172 3.31 0.11 10.05
N VAL A 173 4.38 0.59 9.43
CA VAL A 173 5.71 0.14 9.83
C VAL A 173 6.05 0.89 11.09
N ARG A 174 6.14 0.16 12.20
CA ARG A 174 6.61 0.73 13.47
C ARG A 174 8.13 0.76 13.48
N GLU A 175 8.68 1.76 14.17
CA GLU A 175 10.10 1.72 14.52
C GLU A 175 10.40 0.44 15.28
N GLY A 176 11.44 -0.26 14.85
CA GLY A 176 11.81 -1.54 15.41
C GLY A 176 12.93 -2.16 14.60
N ARG A 177 13.68 -3.05 15.24
CA ARG A 177 14.66 -3.88 14.54
C ARG A 177 13.89 -4.78 13.57
N VAL A 178 14.14 -4.61 12.27
CA VAL A 178 13.74 -5.60 11.26
C VAL A 178 14.80 -6.70 11.30
N PRO A 179 14.49 -7.91 11.80
CA PRO A 179 15.49 -8.94 11.92
C PRO A 179 16.01 -9.31 10.53
N SER A 180 17.32 -9.51 10.44
CA SER A 180 17.92 -9.98 9.19
C SER A 180 17.44 -11.40 8.89
N TRP A 181 17.50 -11.85 7.64
CA TRP A 181 17.16 -13.23 7.28
C TRP A 181 17.96 -14.28 8.07
N GLN A 182 19.17 -13.93 8.53
CA GLN A 182 20.01 -14.79 9.36
C GLN A 182 19.52 -14.88 10.80
N GLU A 183 18.75 -13.91 11.26
CA GLU A 183 18.14 -13.88 12.58
C GLU A 183 16.75 -14.54 12.60
N LEU A 184 16.16 -14.78 11.42
CA LEU A 184 14.88 -15.47 11.24
C LEU A 184 15.05 -16.98 10.94
N ALA A 185 16.26 -17.43 10.63
CA ALA A 185 16.58 -18.81 10.22
C ALA A 185 17.05 -19.68 11.39
#